data_AF-N9CSN9-F1
#
_entry.id   AF-N9CSN9-F1
#
_cell.length_a   1.000
_cell.length_b   1.000
_cell.length_c   1.000
_cell.angle_alpha   90.00
_cell.angle_beta   90.00
_cell.angle_gamma   90.00
#
_symmetry.space_group_name_H-M   'P 1'
#
loop_
_entity.id
_entity.type
_entity.pdbx_description
1 polymer ?
#
loop_
_entity_poly.entity_id
_entity_poly.type
_entity_poly.pdbx_seq_one_letter_code
_entity_poly.pdbx_strand_id
1 'polypeptide(L)'
;MNDLNEEQSKIENKTDDIGPRAHEIISSFEKTLNAISIYLAEIKSSEEVEINLLTLDDHYKYLREFCDKEFSMHILSLSTYLNLLDNDDLWSFLSDEFLSLQNRVTSLGEVSFKDFNKLYEYVFEFNSSMKVIKQSMLAIKNSNDLFNKQLQPKINEVAEKVKDLESVRLALEMRSTNQIYSNLATKYEAESNAYYKYFYICLGVSAALTFFSIAYYANENSINWITFVSIKLLILALAITLCSIFLRRASHAKKLQDQAYQTHVEIDAFPIHVRSLKEEDKQELIKELALKYFGKELDQTQNDKIGDLMKDQLSAGTELIKASAELVKAKGSTTSS
;
A
#
# COMPACT_ATOMS: atom_id res chain seq x y z
N MET A 1 -35.29 51.45 9.72
CA MET A 1 -34.67 51.61 11.04
C MET A 1 -34.71 50.31 11.86
N ASN A 2 -35.77 49.49 11.79
CA ASN A 2 -35.78 48.16 12.43
C ASN A 2 -34.91 47.09 11.73
N ASP A 3 -34.86 47.06 10.39
CA ASP A 3 -34.07 46.04 9.68
C ASP A 3 -32.55 46.18 9.87
N LEU A 4 -32.05 47.43 10.03
CA LEU A 4 -30.63 47.69 10.28
C LEU A 4 -30.18 47.20 11.67
N ASN A 5 -31.04 47.35 12.69
CA ASN A 5 -30.74 46.86 14.04
C ASN A 5 -30.77 45.33 14.12
N GLU A 6 -31.62 44.67 13.32
CA GLU A 6 -31.66 43.21 13.26
C GLU A 6 -30.44 42.63 12.51
N GLU A 7 -29.94 43.35 11.49
CA GLU A 7 -28.71 43.01 10.78
C GLU A 7 -27.46 43.23 11.65
N GLN A 8 -27.40 44.33 12.40
CA GLN A 8 -26.31 44.61 13.35
C GLN A 8 -26.25 43.57 14.49
N SER A 9 -27.41 43.16 15.04
CA SER A 9 -27.47 42.11 16.08
C SER A 9 -27.05 40.72 15.59
N LYS A 10 -27.27 40.41 14.31
CA LYS A 10 -26.80 39.15 13.68
C LYS A 10 -25.30 39.18 13.38
N ILE A 11 -24.73 40.37 13.17
CA ILE A 11 -23.29 40.56 13.00
C ILE A 11 -22.58 40.36 14.35
N GLU A 12 -23.07 40.98 15.44
CA GLU A 12 -22.50 40.84 16.79
C GLU A 12 -22.40 39.39 17.27
N ASN A 13 -23.42 38.56 17.04
CA ASN A 13 -23.39 37.14 17.44
C ASN A 13 -22.47 36.26 16.60
N LYS A 14 -22.07 36.71 15.40
CA LYS A 14 -21.16 35.97 14.51
C LYS A 14 -19.70 36.37 14.71
N THR A 15 -19.45 37.50 15.36
CA THR A 15 -18.12 38.03 15.67
C THR A 15 -17.40 37.28 16.79
N ASP A 16 -18.12 36.68 17.74
CA ASP A 16 -17.51 36.01 18.90
C ASP A 16 -16.73 34.72 18.56
N ASP A 17 -16.98 34.12 17.39
CA ASP A 17 -16.29 32.90 16.90
C ASP A 17 -15.13 33.23 15.93
N ILE A 18 -14.83 34.51 15.77
CA ILE A 18 -13.82 34.99 14.83
C ILE A 18 -12.47 35.02 15.56
N GLY A 19 -11.53 34.19 15.09
CA GLY A 19 -10.17 34.10 15.66
C GLY A 19 -9.48 35.46 15.87
N PRO A 20 -8.48 35.52 16.78
CA PRO A 20 -7.93 36.78 17.31
C PRO A 20 -7.43 37.77 16.24
N ARG A 21 -6.97 37.24 15.10
CA ARG A 21 -6.56 38.03 13.93
C ARG A 21 -7.69 38.87 13.34
N ALA A 22 -8.88 38.29 13.16
CA ALA A 22 -9.99 39.01 12.55
C ALA A 22 -10.71 39.96 13.51
N HIS A 23 -10.60 39.75 14.82
CA HIS A 23 -10.90 40.78 15.82
C HIS A 23 -10.00 42.02 15.68
N GLU A 24 -8.70 41.86 15.44
CA GLU A 24 -7.76 42.96 15.28
C GLU A 24 -8.09 43.84 14.05
N ILE A 25 -8.40 43.21 12.91
CA ILE A 25 -8.84 43.92 11.71
C ILE A 25 -10.16 44.64 11.95
N ILE A 26 -11.17 43.97 12.49
CA ILE A 26 -12.50 44.58 12.73
C ILE A 26 -12.36 45.80 13.67
N SER A 27 -11.52 45.69 14.70
CA SER A 27 -11.24 46.83 15.58
C SER A 27 -10.53 47.99 14.86
N SER A 28 -9.55 47.70 13.99
CA SER A 28 -8.90 48.72 13.17
C SER A 28 -9.90 49.38 12.20
N PHE A 29 -10.85 48.59 11.71
CA PHE A 29 -11.94 48.99 10.83
C PHE A 29 -12.88 49.99 11.48
N GLU A 30 -13.35 49.67 12.67
CA GLU A 30 -14.23 50.56 13.45
C GLU A 30 -13.55 51.89 13.79
N LYS A 31 -12.25 51.86 14.12
CA LYS A 31 -11.47 53.08 14.37
C LYS A 31 -11.39 53.98 13.14
N THR A 32 -11.15 53.38 11.97
CA THR A 32 -11.08 54.12 10.70
C THR A 32 -12.44 54.70 10.33
N LEU A 33 -13.52 53.92 10.48
CA LEU A 33 -14.88 54.38 10.25
C LEU A 33 -15.25 55.56 11.15
N ASN A 34 -14.90 55.48 12.44
CA ASN A 34 -15.16 56.54 13.41
C ASN A 34 -14.41 57.82 13.02
N ALA A 35 -13.14 57.71 12.61
CA ALA A 35 -12.37 58.87 12.14
C ALA A 35 -13.02 59.54 10.90
N ILE A 36 -13.48 58.75 9.93
CA ILE A 36 -14.21 59.27 8.75
C ILE A 36 -15.51 59.95 9.19
N SER A 37 -16.26 59.34 10.11
CA SER A 37 -17.54 59.86 10.59
C SER A 37 -17.38 61.19 11.34
N ILE A 38 -16.34 61.31 12.18
CA ILE A 38 -15.98 62.56 12.86
C ILE A 38 -15.63 63.63 11.82
N TYR A 39 -14.79 63.31 10.84
CA TYR A 39 -14.39 64.23 9.78
C TYR A 39 -15.59 64.75 8.98
N LEU A 40 -16.55 63.87 8.65
CA LEU A 40 -17.79 64.25 7.97
C LEU A 40 -18.70 65.16 8.84
N ALA A 41 -18.71 64.96 10.15
CA ALA A 41 -19.47 65.80 11.08
C ALA A 41 -18.86 67.21 11.19
N GLU A 42 -17.53 67.30 11.25
CA GLU A 42 -16.80 68.59 11.32
C GLU A 42 -17.00 69.41 10.03
N ILE A 43 -16.96 68.77 8.86
CA ILE A 43 -17.25 69.41 7.57
C ILE A 43 -18.65 70.03 7.57
N LYS A 44 -19.65 69.29 8.07
CA LYS A 44 -21.03 69.78 8.11
C LYS A 44 -21.19 71.00 9.03
N SER A 45 -20.32 71.14 10.03
CA SER A 45 -20.33 72.27 10.96
C SER A 45 -19.48 73.48 10.52
N SER A 46 -18.67 73.34 9.47
CA SER A 46 -17.77 74.40 9.01
C SER A 46 -18.47 75.35 8.03
N GLU A 47 -18.55 76.64 8.38
CA GLU A 47 -19.10 77.73 7.53
C GLU A 47 -18.30 77.94 6.23
N GLU A 48 -17.03 77.51 6.18
CA GLU A 48 -16.12 77.75 5.05
C GLU A 48 -16.38 76.83 3.84
N VAL A 49 -17.10 75.72 4.05
CA VAL A 49 -17.36 74.69 3.02
C VAL A 49 -18.62 75.00 2.19
N GLU A 50 -19.40 76.02 2.59
CA GLU A 50 -20.68 76.39 1.96
C GLU A 50 -20.54 76.97 0.53
N ILE A 51 -19.32 77.21 0.03
CA ILE A 51 -19.09 77.96 -1.22
C ILE A 51 -18.98 77.07 -2.48
N ASN A 52 -18.77 75.74 -2.34
CA ASN A 52 -18.67 74.79 -3.47
C ASN A 52 -19.75 73.69 -3.41
N LEU A 53 -21.02 74.08 -3.49
CA LEU A 53 -22.20 73.26 -3.11
C LEU A 53 -22.57 72.08 -4.02
N LEU A 54 -22.14 72.03 -5.29
CA LEU A 54 -22.67 71.03 -6.25
C LEU A 54 -21.84 69.73 -6.30
N THR A 55 -20.51 69.80 -6.29
CA THR A 55 -19.63 68.61 -6.28
C THR A 55 -19.48 68.00 -4.89
N LEU A 56 -19.70 68.81 -3.85
CA LEU A 56 -19.61 68.35 -2.47
C LEU A 56 -20.76 67.42 -2.10
N ASP A 57 -21.95 67.62 -2.67
CA ASP A 57 -23.15 66.83 -2.35
C ASP A 57 -22.98 65.36 -2.76
N ASP A 58 -22.44 65.10 -3.96
CA ASP A 58 -22.21 63.73 -4.45
C ASP A 58 -21.10 63.01 -3.65
N HIS A 59 -19.97 63.68 -3.40
CA HIS A 59 -18.87 63.10 -2.61
C HIS A 59 -19.29 62.85 -1.16
N TYR A 60 -20.02 63.79 -0.56
CA TYR A 60 -20.52 63.68 0.81
C TYR A 60 -21.54 62.54 0.93
N LYS A 61 -22.48 62.47 -0.01
CA LYS A 61 -23.46 61.38 -0.09
C LYS A 61 -22.78 60.02 -0.25
N TYR A 62 -21.77 59.92 -1.10
CA TYR A 62 -20.99 58.69 -1.28
C TYR A 62 -20.27 58.28 0.01
N LEU A 63 -19.56 59.20 0.65
CA LEU A 63 -18.84 58.93 1.91
C LEU A 63 -19.80 58.50 3.03
N ARG A 64 -20.97 59.13 3.09
CA ARG A 64 -22.01 58.77 4.05
C ARG A 64 -22.62 57.40 3.75
N GLU A 65 -22.93 57.09 2.50
CA GLU A 65 -23.41 55.76 2.09
C GLU A 65 -22.36 54.68 2.38
N PHE A 66 -21.08 55.01 2.21
CA PHE A 66 -19.98 54.12 2.59
C PHE A 66 -20.00 53.81 4.08
N CYS A 67 -20.10 54.83 4.94
CA CYS A 67 -20.14 54.67 6.39
C CYS A 67 -21.40 53.92 6.87
N ASP A 68 -22.56 54.27 6.32
CA ASP A 68 -23.85 53.77 6.80
C ASP A 68 -24.15 52.34 6.32
N LYS A 69 -23.63 51.91 5.16
CA LYS A 69 -24.05 50.67 4.51
C LYS A 69 -22.91 49.82 3.93
N GLU A 70 -22.12 50.38 3.03
CA GLU A 70 -21.12 49.57 2.29
C GLU A 70 -20.09 48.96 3.25
N PHE A 71 -19.72 49.68 4.30
CA PHE A 71 -18.83 49.20 5.34
C PHE A 71 -19.32 47.91 6.01
N SER A 72 -20.58 47.90 6.50
CA SER A 72 -21.16 46.71 7.12
C SER A 72 -21.25 45.54 6.14
N MET A 73 -21.52 45.82 4.86
CA MET A 73 -21.52 44.78 3.83
C MET A 73 -20.12 44.18 3.58
N HIS A 74 -19.06 44.97 3.68
CA HIS A 74 -17.68 44.48 3.58
C HIS A 74 -17.31 43.59 4.76
N ILE A 75 -17.63 44.02 5.99
CA ILE A 75 -17.42 43.20 7.20
C ILE A 75 -18.20 41.89 7.13
N LEU A 76 -19.48 41.93 6.72
CA LEU A 76 -20.29 40.73 6.57
C LEU A 76 -19.74 39.80 5.48
N SER A 77 -19.21 40.36 4.39
CA SER A 77 -18.57 39.56 3.34
C SER A 77 -17.31 38.88 3.88
N LEU A 78 -16.45 39.60 4.60
CA LEU A 78 -15.23 39.06 5.19
C LEU A 78 -15.53 37.93 6.19
N SER A 79 -16.49 38.15 7.10
CA SER A 79 -16.89 37.12 8.07
C SER A 79 -17.44 35.85 7.40
N THR A 80 -18.11 36.00 6.25
CA THR A 80 -18.61 34.85 5.47
C THR A 80 -17.48 34.02 4.85
N TYR A 81 -16.30 34.62 4.63
CA TYR A 81 -15.14 33.98 4.00
C TYR A 81 -13.98 33.75 4.98
N LEU A 82 -14.22 33.81 6.30
CA LEU A 82 -13.18 33.60 7.33
C LEU A 82 -12.41 32.29 7.20
N ASN A 83 -13.08 31.21 6.83
CA ASN A 83 -12.39 29.92 6.65
C ASN A 83 -11.43 29.92 5.44
N LEU A 84 -11.52 30.92 4.56
CA LEU A 84 -10.57 31.15 3.47
C LEU A 84 -9.45 32.13 3.88
N LEU A 85 -9.62 32.84 5.00
CA LEU A 85 -8.66 33.79 5.56
C LEU A 85 -7.52 33.12 6.35
N ASP A 86 -7.55 31.79 6.51
CA ASP A 86 -6.38 31.01 6.99
C ASP A 86 -5.20 31.05 6.00
N ASN A 87 -5.40 31.60 4.80
CA ASN A 87 -4.31 31.89 3.89
C ASN A 87 -3.60 33.19 4.31
N ASP A 88 -2.35 33.06 4.78
CA ASP A 88 -1.52 34.18 5.26
C ASP A 88 -1.36 35.30 4.21
N ASP A 89 -1.33 35.00 2.90
CA ASP A 89 -1.17 36.00 1.84
C ASP A 89 -2.43 36.86 1.66
N LEU A 90 -3.60 36.24 1.73
CA LEU A 90 -4.88 36.95 1.63
C LEU A 90 -5.11 37.81 2.87
N TRP A 91 -4.67 37.30 4.03
CA TRP A 91 -4.68 38.00 5.29
C TRP A 91 -3.77 39.24 5.27
N SER A 92 -2.53 39.12 4.81
CA SER A 92 -1.60 40.24 4.71
C SER A 92 -2.13 41.30 3.75
N PHE A 93 -2.65 40.89 2.59
CA PHE A 93 -3.20 41.83 1.61
C PHE A 93 -4.36 42.66 2.17
N LEU A 94 -5.30 42.02 2.87
CA LEU A 94 -6.39 42.72 3.54
C LEU A 94 -5.87 43.69 4.60
N SER A 95 -4.98 43.20 5.47
CA SER A 95 -4.39 44.02 6.54
C SER A 95 -3.68 45.26 5.97
N ASP A 96 -2.98 45.11 4.85
CA ASP A 96 -2.27 46.20 4.19
C ASP A 96 -3.22 47.23 3.58
N GLU A 97 -4.27 46.82 2.89
CA GLU A 97 -5.29 47.73 2.34
C GLU A 97 -5.98 48.53 3.46
N PHE A 98 -6.24 47.87 4.58
CA PHE A 98 -6.86 48.45 5.77
C PHE A 98 -5.96 49.44 6.48
N LEU A 99 -4.72 49.05 6.74
CA LEU A 99 -3.73 49.92 7.35
C LEU A 99 -3.42 51.12 6.44
N SER A 100 -3.40 50.92 5.12
CA SER A 100 -3.25 51.97 4.13
C SER A 100 -4.38 53.00 4.23
N LEU A 101 -5.65 52.56 4.26
CA LEU A 101 -6.78 53.48 4.43
C LEU A 101 -6.70 54.23 5.77
N GLN A 102 -6.45 53.51 6.87
CA GLN A 102 -6.34 54.10 8.21
C GLN A 102 -5.26 55.19 8.25
N ASN A 103 -4.06 54.88 7.76
CA ASN A 103 -2.95 55.82 7.74
C ASN A 103 -3.26 57.05 6.86
N ARG A 104 -3.92 56.84 5.72
CA ARG A 104 -4.33 57.93 4.83
C ARG A 104 -5.38 58.84 5.48
N VAL A 105 -6.40 58.27 6.13
CA VAL A 105 -7.45 59.04 6.83
C VAL A 105 -6.87 59.81 8.01
N THR A 106 -6.05 59.18 8.83
CA THR A 106 -5.41 59.84 10.00
C THR A 106 -4.39 60.92 9.62
N SER A 107 -3.85 60.87 8.39
CA SER A 107 -2.95 61.91 7.87
C SER A 107 -3.67 63.17 7.39
N LEU A 108 -5.00 63.14 7.28
CA LEU A 108 -5.80 64.33 6.99
C LEU A 108 -5.73 65.24 8.21
N GLY A 109 -5.17 66.44 8.04
CA GLY A 109 -5.02 67.43 9.09
C GLY A 109 -6.33 68.20 9.35
N GLU A 110 -6.24 69.53 9.45
CA GLU A 110 -7.42 70.39 9.62
C GLU A 110 -8.40 70.25 8.44
N VAL A 111 -9.69 70.43 8.73
CA VAL A 111 -10.77 70.28 7.76
C VAL A 111 -10.64 71.31 6.65
N SER A 112 -10.21 70.87 5.47
CA SER A 112 -10.08 71.69 4.27
C SER A 112 -10.77 71.02 3.08
N PHE A 113 -11.23 71.82 2.11
CA PHE A 113 -11.85 71.30 0.88
C PHE A 113 -10.93 70.33 0.12
N LYS A 114 -9.62 70.59 0.13
CA LYS A 114 -8.62 69.72 -0.51
C LYS A 114 -8.55 68.36 0.18
N ASP A 115 -8.62 68.34 1.50
CA ASP A 115 -8.53 67.12 2.29
C ASP A 115 -9.83 66.32 2.26
N PHE A 116 -10.98 66.98 2.09
CA PHE A 116 -12.24 66.29 1.79
C PHE A 116 -12.22 65.52 0.47
N ASN A 117 -11.73 66.13 -0.61
CA ASN A 117 -11.62 65.41 -1.89
C ASN A 117 -10.63 64.25 -1.81
N LYS A 118 -9.53 64.39 -1.09
CA LYS A 118 -8.62 63.26 -0.84
C LYS A 118 -9.29 62.14 -0.04
N LEU A 119 -10.09 62.48 0.98
CA LEU A 119 -10.84 61.49 1.74
C LEU A 119 -11.78 60.70 0.83
N TYR A 120 -12.51 61.40 -0.03
CA TYR A 120 -13.34 60.77 -1.05
C TYR A 120 -12.53 59.81 -1.93
N GLU A 121 -11.40 60.27 -2.49
CA GLU A 121 -10.52 59.45 -3.32
C GLU A 121 -10.03 58.20 -2.56
N TYR A 122 -9.59 58.34 -1.31
CA TYR A 122 -9.11 57.23 -0.49
C TYR A 122 -10.20 56.19 -0.22
N VAL A 123 -11.41 56.63 0.14
CA VAL A 123 -12.54 55.72 0.38
C VAL A 123 -13.03 55.09 -0.92
N PHE A 124 -12.98 55.82 -2.04
CA PHE A 124 -13.34 55.30 -3.35
C PHE A 124 -12.38 54.20 -3.82
N GLU A 125 -11.07 54.44 -3.71
CA GLU A 125 -10.02 53.45 -4.01
C GLU A 125 -10.19 52.21 -3.13
N PHE A 126 -10.33 52.40 -1.82
CA PHE A 126 -10.53 51.32 -0.87
C PHE A 126 -11.77 50.47 -1.19
N ASN A 127 -12.91 51.11 -1.45
CA ASN A 127 -14.14 50.40 -1.81
C ASN A 127 -13.97 49.59 -3.11
N SER A 128 -13.20 50.12 -4.06
CA SER A 128 -12.87 49.43 -5.31
C SER A 128 -11.98 48.20 -5.06
N SER A 129 -10.94 48.32 -4.22
CA SER A 129 -10.11 47.18 -3.78
C SER A 129 -10.95 46.10 -3.12
N MET A 130 -11.86 46.48 -2.20
CA MET A 130 -12.71 45.52 -1.49
C MET A 130 -13.65 44.75 -2.41
N LYS A 131 -14.18 45.38 -3.47
CA LYS A 131 -14.99 44.69 -4.48
C LYS A 131 -14.17 43.63 -5.22
N VAL A 132 -12.92 43.93 -5.57
CA VAL A 132 -11.99 42.98 -6.20
C VAL A 132 -11.69 41.81 -5.25
N ILE A 133 -11.38 42.11 -3.99
CA ILE A 133 -11.09 41.08 -2.97
C ILE A 133 -12.29 40.14 -2.81
N LYS A 134 -13.50 40.69 -2.71
CA LYS A 134 -14.74 39.90 -2.61
C LYS A 134 -14.92 38.95 -3.80
N GLN A 135 -14.64 39.41 -5.02
CA GLN A 135 -14.71 38.56 -6.21
C GLN A 135 -13.65 37.44 -6.17
N SER A 136 -12.43 37.76 -5.76
CA SER A 136 -11.35 36.78 -5.60
C SER A 136 -11.70 35.72 -4.55
N MET A 137 -12.24 36.11 -3.39
CA MET A 137 -12.71 35.17 -2.36
C MET A 137 -13.80 34.25 -2.88
N LEU A 138 -14.75 34.77 -3.67
CA LEU A 138 -15.80 33.96 -4.27
C LEU A 138 -15.23 32.96 -5.30
N ALA A 139 -14.25 33.37 -6.10
CA ALA A 139 -13.55 32.50 -7.03
C ALA A 139 -12.78 31.37 -6.31
N ILE A 140 -12.09 31.70 -5.21
CA ILE A 140 -11.40 30.72 -4.35
C ILE A 140 -12.41 29.75 -3.74
N LYS A 141 -13.53 30.25 -3.18
CA LYS A 141 -14.59 29.39 -2.63
C LYS A 141 -15.11 28.40 -3.66
N ASN A 142 -15.45 28.88 -4.86
CA ASN A 142 -15.94 28.02 -5.94
C ASN A 142 -14.90 26.99 -6.37
N SER A 143 -13.62 27.37 -6.39
CA SER A 143 -12.51 26.48 -6.72
C SER A 143 -12.32 25.40 -5.65
N ASN A 144 -12.38 25.76 -4.37
CA ASN A 144 -12.33 24.81 -3.25
C ASN A 144 -13.54 23.87 -3.26
N ASP A 145 -14.73 24.39 -3.55
CA ASP A 145 -15.93 23.57 -3.70
C ASP A 145 -15.81 22.58 -4.86
N LEU A 146 -15.30 23.02 -6.02
CA LEU A 146 -15.04 22.16 -7.17
C LEU A 146 -14.00 21.07 -6.81
N PHE A 147 -12.92 21.49 -6.16
CA PHE A 147 -11.86 20.59 -5.73
C PHE A 147 -12.40 19.52 -4.78
N ASN A 148 -13.05 19.93 -3.69
CA ASN A 148 -13.53 19.03 -2.66
C ASN A 148 -14.72 18.15 -3.10
N LYS A 149 -15.66 18.69 -3.89
CA LYS A 149 -16.88 17.96 -4.27
C LYS A 149 -16.71 17.12 -5.53
N GLN A 150 -15.84 17.50 -6.46
CA GLN A 150 -15.74 16.84 -7.76
C GLN A 150 -14.37 16.21 -8.03
N LEU A 151 -13.28 16.87 -7.65
CA LEU A 151 -11.92 16.37 -7.96
C LEU A 151 -11.45 15.37 -6.91
N GLN A 152 -11.55 15.69 -5.62
CA GLN A 152 -11.08 14.82 -4.54
C GLN A 152 -11.73 13.43 -4.56
N PRO A 153 -13.05 13.27 -4.80
CA PRO A 153 -13.65 11.94 -4.91
C PRO A 153 -13.12 11.16 -6.11
N LYS A 154 -12.89 11.82 -7.25
CA LYS A 154 -12.32 11.20 -8.44
C LYS A 154 -10.86 10.80 -8.24
N ILE A 155 -10.07 11.61 -7.54
CA ILE A 155 -8.70 11.28 -7.15
C ILE A 155 -8.71 10.03 -6.26
N ASN A 156 -9.60 9.98 -5.27
CA ASN A 156 -9.74 8.83 -4.39
C ASN A 156 -10.17 7.56 -5.15
N GLU A 157 -11.13 7.68 -6.07
CA GLU A 157 -11.58 6.56 -6.94
C GLU A 157 -10.43 6.05 -7.83
N VAL A 158 -9.64 6.95 -8.41
CA VAL A 158 -8.46 6.58 -9.22
C VAL A 158 -7.40 5.90 -8.36
N ALA A 159 -7.12 6.43 -7.16
CA ALA A 159 -6.17 5.82 -6.24
C ALA A 159 -6.59 4.40 -5.83
N GLU A 160 -7.88 4.18 -5.58
CA GLU A 160 -8.43 2.85 -5.28
C GLU A 160 -8.29 1.90 -6.47
N LYS A 161 -8.63 2.34 -7.68
CA LYS A 161 -8.47 1.53 -8.91
C LYS A 161 -7.01 1.20 -9.21
N VAL A 162 -6.07 2.11 -8.94
CA VAL A 162 -4.63 1.88 -9.10
C VAL A 162 -4.15 0.81 -8.12
N LYS A 163 -4.61 0.84 -6.86
CA LYS A 163 -4.30 -0.18 -5.86
C LYS A 163 -4.82 -1.56 -6.27
N ASP A 164 -6.03 -1.62 -6.83
CA ASP A 164 -6.57 -2.87 -7.38
C ASP A 164 -5.76 -3.35 -8.59
N LEU A 165 -5.32 -2.45 -9.48
CA LEU A 165 -4.46 -2.77 -10.62
C LEU A 165 -3.11 -3.36 -10.22
N GLU A 166 -2.49 -2.83 -9.17
CA GLU A 166 -1.23 -3.35 -8.63
C GLU A 166 -1.42 -4.78 -8.07
N SER A 167 -2.55 -5.04 -7.40
CA SER A 167 -2.88 -6.39 -6.93
C SER A 167 -3.14 -7.39 -8.07
N VAL A 168 -3.79 -6.94 -9.15
CA VAL A 168 -4.00 -7.74 -10.36
C VAL A 168 -2.69 -8.04 -11.06
N ARG A 169 -1.80 -7.03 -11.15
CA ARG A 169 -0.45 -7.21 -11.71
C ARG A 169 0.34 -8.24 -10.90
N LEU A 170 0.33 -8.14 -9.58
CA LEU A 170 1.01 -9.10 -8.69
C LEU A 170 0.47 -10.53 -8.90
N ALA A 171 -0.85 -10.68 -8.94
CA ALA A 171 -1.48 -11.98 -9.22
C ALA A 171 -1.09 -12.54 -10.61
N LEU A 172 -0.94 -11.67 -11.60
CA LEU A 172 -0.57 -12.05 -12.97
C LEU A 172 0.91 -12.45 -13.09
N GLU A 173 1.81 -11.74 -12.41
CA GLU A 173 3.23 -12.11 -12.31
C GLU A 173 3.38 -13.47 -11.59
N MET A 174 2.65 -13.67 -10.48
CA MET A 174 2.67 -14.93 -9.74
C MET A 174 2.03 -16.11 -10.48
N ARG A 175 1.10 -15.87 -11.40
CA ARG A 175 0.49 -16.92 -12.25
C ARG A 175 1.53 -17.68 -13.07
N SER A 176 2.56 -16.98 -13.56
CA SER A 176 3.65 -17.61 -14.34
C SER A 176 4.47 -18.57 -13.46
N THR A 177 4.82 -18.14 -12.25
CA THR A 177 5.50 -18.97 -11.24
C THR A 177 4.62 -20.13 -10.79
N ASN A 178 3.32 -19.88 -10.63
CA ASN A 178 2.33 -20.87 -10.23
C ASN A 178 2.25 -22.04 -11.22
N GLN A 179 2.27 -21.74 -12.53
CA GLN A 179 2.32 -22.76 -13.58
C GLN A 179 3.60 -23.60 -13.53
N ILE A 180 4.74 -23.00 -13.22
CA ILE A 180 6.01 -23.73 -13.09
C ILE A 180 5.90 -24.78 -11.98
N TYR A 181 5.48 -24.41 -10.77
CA TYR A 181 5.37 -25.36 -9.65
C TYR A 181 4.28 -26.41 -9.86
N SER A 182 3.15 -26.07 -10.48
CA SER A 182 2.12 -27.04 -10.87
C SER A 182 2.66 -28.08 -11.87
N ASN A 183 3.44 -27.64 -12.85
CA ASN A 183 4.11 -28.52 -13.82
C ASN A 183 5.18 -29.40 -13.15
N LEU A 184 5.92 -28.89 -12.16
CA LEU A 184 6.86 -29.70 -11.39
C LEU A 184 6.14 -30.76 -10.53
N ALA A 185 5.03 -30.40 -9.87
CA ALA A 185 4.26 -31.33 -9.05
C ALA A 185 3.72 -32.50 -9.90
N THR A 186 3.12 -32.21 -11.05
CA THR A 186 2.62 -33.23 -11.98
C THR A 186 3.75 -34.11 -12.55
N LYS A 187 4.92 -33.53 -12.84
CA LYS A 187 6.11 -34.28 -13.27
C LYS A 187 6.58 -35.27 -12.20
N TYR A 188 6.71 -34.83 -10.94
CA TYR A 188 7.16 -35.69 -9.85
C TYR A 188 6.14 -36.75 -9.47
N GLU A 189 4.85 -36.45 -9.61
CA GLU A 189 3.78 -37.44 -9.47
C GLU A 189 3.92 -38.57 -10.50
N ALA A 190 4.12 -38.21 -11.77
CA ALA A 190 4.34 -39.18 -12.83
C ALA A 190 5.59 -40.03 -12.60
N GLU A 191 6.68 -39.41 -12.13
CA GLU A 191 7.94 -40.09 -11.79
C GLU A 191 7.76 -41.05 -10.59
N SER A 192 7.07 -40.63 -9.54
CA SER A 192 6.76 -41.49 -8.39
C SER A 192 5.91 -42.70 -8.79
N ASN A 193 4.88 -42.46 -9.61
CA ASN A 193 4.03 -43.52 -10.14
C ASN A 193 4.79 -44.51 -11.04
N ALA A 194 5.76 -44.03 -11.83
CA ALA A 194 6.63 -44.90 -12.62
C ALA A 194 7.48 -45.82 -11.73
N TYR A 195 8.07 -45.28 -10.66
CA TYR A 195 8.86 -46.09 -9.72
C TYR A 195 8.01 -47.10 -8.95
N TYR A 196 6.78 -46.77 -8.55
CA TYR A 196 5.85 -47.75 -7.97
C TYR A 196 5.52 -48.87 -8.98
N LYS A 197 5.31 -48.55 -10.26
CA LYS A 197 5.12 -49.57 -11.30
C LYS A 197 6.34 -50.48 -11.44
N TYR A 198 7.56 -49.93 -11.46
CA TYR A 198 8.79 -50.74 -11.53
C TYR A 198 8.96 -51.65 -10.30
N PHE A 199 8.58 -51.17 -9.11
CA PHE A 199 8.54 -51.99 -7.91
C PHE A 199 7.61 -53.21 -8.07
N TYR A 200 6.36 -53.01 -8.52
CA TYR A 200 5.42 -54.11 -8.72
C TYR A 200 5.87 -55.08 -9.82
N ILE A 201 6.46 -54.58 -10.92
CA ILE A 201 7.04 -55.42 -11.98
C ILE A 201 8.20 -56.25 -11.43
N CYS A 202 9.09 -55.66 -10.63
CA CYS A 202 10.22 -56.36 -10.02
C CYS A 202 9.74 -57.49 -9.08
N LEU A 203 8.72 -57.22 -8.28
CA LEU A 203 8.05 -58.24 -7.45
C LEU A 203 7.47 -59.38 -8.30
N GLY A 204 6.77 -59.06 -9.38
CA GLY A 204 6.22 -60.05 -10.31
C GLY A 204 7.30 -60.90 -10.98
N VAL A 205 8.38 -60.28 -11.47
CA VAL A 205 9.51 -60.97 -12.11
C VAL A 205 10.24 -61.87 -11.12
N SER A 206 10.50 -61.41 -9.90
CA SER A 206 11.17 -62.23 -8.88
C SER A 206 10.33 -63.44 -8.45
N ALA A 207 9.00 -63.27 -8.33
CA ALA A 207 8.08 -64.37 -8.09
C ALA A 207 8.09 -65.37 -9.27
N ALA A 208 7.98 -64.88 -10.50
CA ALA A 208 8.03 -65.72 -11.70
C ALA A 208 9.34 -66.51 -11.78
N LEU A 209 10.50 -65.87 -11.58
CA LEU A 209 11.81 -66.53 -11.55
C LEU A 209 11.89 -67.61 -10.47
N THR A 210 11.26 -67.36 -9.31
CA THR A 210 11.18 -68.35 -8.22
C THR A 210 10.35 -69.57 -8.63
N PHE A 211 9.21 -69.36 -9.30
CA PHE A 211 8.36 -70.43 -9.83
C PHE A 211 9.07 -71.23 -10.95
N PHE A 212 9.70 -70.54 -11.91
CA PHE A 212 10.47 -71.18 -12.97
C PHE A 212 11.63 -72.01 -12.42
N SER A 213 12.34 -71.51 -11.41
CA SER A 213 13.41 -72.25 -10.74
C SER A 213 12.90 -73.55 -10.10
N ILE A 214 11.71 -73.55 -9.50
CA ILE A 214 11.08 -74.76 -8.92
C ILE A 214 10.69 -75.75 -10.02
N ALA A 215 10.04 -75.29 -11.08
CA ALA A 215 9.61 -76.13 -12.20
C ALA A 215 10.81 -76.78 -12.92
N TYR A 216 11.89 -76.02 -13.10
CA TYR A 216 13.12 -76.50 -13.72
C TYR A 216 13.80 -77.59 -12.87
N TYR A 217 13.90 -77.38 -11.55
CA TYR A 217 14.43 -78.38 -10.62
C TYR A 217 13.59 -79.66 -10.57
N ALA A 218 12.27 -79.55 -10.66
CA ALA A 218 11.38 -80.71 -10.68
C ALA A 218 11.51 -81.55 -11.95
N ASN A 219 11.96 -80.97 -13.07
CA ASN A 219 12.08 -81.65 -14.37
C ASN A 219 13.48 -82.22 -14.61
N GLU A 220 14.54 -81.59 -14.09
CA GLU A 220 15.92 -82.08 -14.20
C GLU A 220 16.44 -82.70 -12.89
N ASN A 221 16.48 -84.04 -12.84
CA ASN A 221 17.01 -84.81 -11.71
C ASN A 221 18.54 -84.70 -11.51
N SER A 222 19.25 -83.95 -12.36
CA SER A 222 20.72 -83.81 -12.34
C SER A 222 21.23 -82.61 -11.54
N ILE A 223 20.35 -81.75 -11.04
CA ILE A 223 20.74 -80.51 -10.35
C ILE A 223 21.07 -80.81 -8.89
N ASN A 224 22.28 -80.42 -8.48
CA ASN A 224 22.71 -80.50 -7.08
C ASN A 224 21.86 -79.57 -6.20
N TRP A 225 21.35 -80.10 -5.08
CA TRP A 225 20.58 -79.37 -4.07
C TRP A 225 21.24 -78.05 -3.63
N ILE A 226 22.57 -78.04 -3.49
CA ILE A 226 23.33 -76.86 -3.06
C ILE A 226 23.23 -75.72 -4.10
N THR A 227 23.28 -76.05 -5.39
CA THR A 227 23.14 -75.08 -6.48
C THR A 227 21.73 -74.48 -6.51
N PHE A 228 20.71 -75.30 -6.28
CA PHE A 228 19.31 -74.86 -6.23
C PHE A 228 19.05 -73.86 -5.09
N VAL A 229 19.55 -74.15 -3.89
CA VAL A 229 19.44 -73.24 -2.73
C VAL A 229 20.20 -71.92 -2.98
N SER A 230 21.39 -72.00 -3.59
CA SER A 230 22.22 -70.83 -3.87
C SER A 230 21.55 -69.86 -4.86
N ILE A 231 20.90 -70.38 -5.91
CA ILE A 231 20.15 -69.57 -6.89
C ILE A 231 18.98 -68.85 -6.23
N LYS A 232 18.26 -69.51 -5.31
CA LYS A 232 17.16 -68.87 -4.57
C LYS A 232 17.63 -67.74 -3.67
N LEU A 233 18.73 -67.93 -2.94
CA LEU A 233 19.32 -66.88 -2.12
C LEU A 233 19.76 -65.69 -2.98
N LEU A 234 20.32 -65.95 -4.17
CA LEU A 234 20.71 -64.89 -5.11
C LEU A 234 19.48 -64.12 -5.63
N ILE A 235 18.44 -64.81 -6.07
CA ILE A 235 17.18 -64.19 -6.54
C ILE A 235 16.56 -63.36 -5.41
N LEU A 236 16.53 -63.88 -4.19
CA LEU A 236 15.98 -63.18 -3.02
C LEU A 236 16.79 -61.92 -2.70
N ALA A 237 18.12 -62.01 -2.64
CA ALA A 237 18.99 -60.87 -2.37
C ALA A 237 18.83 -59.77 -3.44
N LEU A 238 18.79 -60.17 -4.72
CA LEU A 238 18.64 -59.25 -5.84
C LEU A 238 17.23 -58.61 -5.86
N ALA A 239 16.19 -59.37 -5.56
CA ALA A 239 14.82 -58.87 -5.44
C ALA A 239 14.69 -57.84 -4.30
N ILE A 240 15.21 -58.14 -3.11
CA ILE A 240 15.17 -57.23 -1.96
C ILE A 240 15.92 -55.93 -2.29
N THR A 241 17.09 -56.02 -2.94
CA THR A 241 17.92 -54.86 -3.28
C THR A 241 17.21 -53.95 -4.27
N LEU A 242 16.70 -54.50 -5.38
CA LEU A 242 15.97 -53.72 -6.40
C LEU A 242 14.65 -53.16 -5.87
N CYS A 243 13.89 -53.95 -5.11
CA CYS A 243 12.65 -53.48 -4.49
C CYS A 243 12.91 -52.31 -3.54
N SER A 244 13.98 -52.39 -2.73
CA SER A 244 14.37 -51.32 -1.80
C SER A 244 14.76 -50.04 -2.54
N ILE A 245 15.50 -50.15 -3.65
CA ILE A 245 15.90 -49.00 -4.48
C ILE A 245 14.68 -48.32 -5.10
N PHE A 246 13.77 -49.08 -5.71
CA PHE A 246 12.57 -48.50 -6.34
C PHE A 246 11.63 -47.85 -5.33
N LEU A 247 11.42 -48.48 -4.18
CA LEU A 247 10.52 -47.95 -3.15
C LEU A 247 11.07 -46.66 -2.52
N ARG A 248 12.40 -46.59 -2.31
CA ARG A 248 13.06 -45.37 -1.82
C ARG A 248 13.03 -44.25 -2.87
N ARG A 249 13.27 -44.53 -4.15
CA ARG A 249 13.15 -43.55 -5.25
C ARG A 249 11.73 -43.04 -5.42
N ALA A 250 10.72 -43.92 -5.32
CA ALA A 250 9.32 -43.54 -5.34
C ALA A 250 8.95 -42.60 -4.18
N SER A 251 9.45 -42.90 -2.98
CA SER A 251 9.24 -42.05 -1.79
C SER A 251 9.92 -40.68 -1.92
N HIS A 252 11.12 -40.61 -2.50
CA HIS A 252 11.82 -39.35 -2.73
C HIS A 252 11.07 -38.48 -3.75
N ALA A 253 10.66 -39.06 -4.88
CA ALA A 253 9.85 -38.37 -5.89
C ALA A 253 8.52 -37.87 -5.30
N LYS A 254 7.88 -38.66 -4.44
CA LYS A 254 6.67 -38.24 -3.73
C LYS A 254 6.92 -37.06 -2.78
N LYS A 255 8.02 -37.06 -2.03
CA LYS A 255 8.40 -35.93 -1.17
C LYS A 255 8.63 -34.64 -1.99
N LEU A 256 9.26 -34.75 -3.15
CA LEU A 256 9.46 -33.64 -4.08
C LEU A 256 8.13 -33.12 -4.66
N GLN A 257 7.21 -34.02 -5.00
CA GLN A 257 5.85 -33.67 -5.39
C GLN A 257 5.15 -32.87 -4.29
N ASP A 258 5.14 -33.39 -3.05
CA ASP A 258 4.47 -32.74 -1.92
C ASP A 258 5.04 -31.35 -1.65
N GLN A 259 6.36 -31.19 -1.74
CA GLN A 259 7.02 -29.88 -1.61
C GLN A 259 6.65 -28.92 -2.75
N ALA A 260 6.65 -29.38 -3.99
CA ALA A 260 6.28 -28.56 -5.15
C ALA A 260 4.79 -28.17 -5.10
N TYR A 261 3.92 -29.08 -4.67
CA TYR A 261 2.50 -28.84 -4.50
C TYR A 261 2.21 -27.86 -3.36
N GLN A 262 2.89 -28.02 -2.22
CA GLN A 262 2.79 -27.06 -1.12
C GLN A 262 3.22 -25.66 -1.57
N THR A 263 4.36 -25.56 -2.27
CA THR A 263 4.86 -24.28 -2.79
C THR A 263 3.89 -23.66 -3.81
N HIS A 264 3.29 -24.49 -4.67
CA HIS A 264 2.24 -24.08 -5.60
C HIS A 264 1.04 -23.44 -4.88
N VAL A 265 0.50 -24.11 -3.86
CA VAL A 265 -0.64 -23.61 -3.07
C VAL A 265 -0.27 -22.36 -2.27
N GLU A 266 0.94 -22.30 -1.70
CA GLU A 266 1.42 -21.14 -0.95
C GLU A 266 1.58 -19.91 -1.85
N ILE A 267 2.10 -20.07 -3.06
CA ILE A 267 2.21 -19.00 -4.07
C ILE A 267 0.82 -18.54 -4.53
N ASP A 268 -0.14 -19.46 -4.72
CA ASP A 268 -1.50 -19.10 -5.13
C ASP A 268 -2.27 -18.36 -4.02
N ALA A 269 -2.04 -18.73 -2.75
CA ALA A 269 -2.65 -18.07 -1.60
C ALA A 269 -1.97 -16.74 -1.20
N PHE A 270 -0.73 -16.51 -1.64
CA PHE A 270 0.08 -15.37 -1.22
C PHE A 270 -0.53 -13.99 -1.53
N PRO A 271 -1.08 -13.70 -2.73
CA PRO A 271 -1.68 -12.39 -3.01
C PRO A 271 -2.85 -12.04 -2.09
N ILE A 272 -3.65 -13.06 -1.72
CA ILE A 272 -4.80 -12.90 -0.83
C ILE A 272 -4.33 -12.57 0.59
N HIS A 273 -3.26 -13.24 1.04
CA HIS A 273 -2.70 -13.01 2.38
C HIS A 273 -2.04 -11.62 2.49
N VAL A 274 -1.24 -11.24 1.50
CA VAL A 274 -0.56 -9.93 1.43
C VAL A 274 -1.55 -8.76 1.37
N ARG A 275 -2.73 -8.94 0.75
CA ARG A 275 -3.76 -7.88 0.68
C ARG A 275 -4.30 -7.46 2.05
N SER A 276 -4.25 -8.36 3.04
CA SER A 276 -4.76 -8.11 4.39
C SER A 276 -3.75 -7.45 5.35
N LEU A 277 -2.48 -7.32 4.93
CA LEU A 277 -1.38 -6.86 5.77
C LEU A 277 -1.04 -5.37 5.53
N LYS A 278 -0.48 -4.71 6.55
CA LYS A 278 0.07 -3.36 6.42
C LYS A 278 1.36 -3.38 5.59
N GLU A 279 1.70 -2.26 4.95
CA GLU A 279 2.83 -2.18 4.01
C GLU A 279 4.18 -2.59 4.62
N GLU A 280 4.37 -2.31 5.91
CA GLU A 280 5.55 -2.69 6.70
C GLU A 280 5.66 -4.23 6.81
N ASP A 281 4.57 -4.90 7.18
CA ASP A 281 4.50 -6.36 7.34
C ASP A 281 4.64 -7.09 6.00
N LYS A 282 4.19 -6.47 4.90
CA LYS A 282 4.35 -7.03 3.54
C LYS A 282 5.82 -7.18 3.15
N GLN A 283 6.64 -6.16 3.44
CA GLN A 283 8.06 -6.19 3.09
C GLN A 283 8.82 -7.23 3.92
N GLU A 284 8.46 -7.39 5.19
CA GLU A 284 9.02 -8.42 6.06
C GLU A 284 8.66 -9.83 5.57
N LEU A 285 7.38 -10.04 5.22
CA LEU A 285 6.90 -11.32 4.67
C LEU A 285 7.60 -11.68 3.34
N ILE A 286 7.74 -10.72 2.43
CA ILE A 286 8.47 -10.90 1.16
C ILE A 286 9.93 -11.28 1.42
N LYS A 287 10.59 -10.64 2.40
CA LYS A 287 11.97 -10.95 2.77
C LYS A 287 12.12 -12.36 3.36
N GLU A 288 11.19 -12.77 4.23
CA GLU A 288 11.19 -14.12 4.81
C GLU A 288 10.96 -15.20 3.75
N LEU A 289 10.02 -14.98 2.84
CA LEU A 289 9.74 -15.90 1.72
C LEU A 289 10.93 -15.92 0.74
N ALA A 290 11.52 -14.78 0.43
CA ALA A 290 12.70 -14.73 -0.43
C ALA A 290 13.81 -15.63 0.12
N LEU A 291 14.08 -15.58 1.43
CA LEU A 291 15.07 -16.44 2.09
C LEU A 291 14.66 -17.92 2.13
N LYS A 292 13.35 -18.22 2.16
CA LYS A 292 12.83 -19.59 2.26
C LYS A 292 12.76 -20.32 0.92
N TYR A 293 12.47 -19.61 -0.18
CA TYR A 293 12.30 -20.20 -1.52
C TYR A 293 13.48 -19.94 -2.46
N PHE A 294 14.24 -18.85 -2.30
CA PHE A 294 15.44 -18.60 -3.10
C PHE A 294 16.69 -18.98 -2.32
N GLY A 295 17.54 -19.83 -2.91
CA GLY A 295 18.82 -20.25 -2.31
C GLY A 295 18.75 -21.52 -1.46
N LYS A 296 17.63 -22.26 -1.47
CA LYS A 296 17.58 -23.57 -0.82
C LYS A 296 18.45 -24.56 -1.61
N GLU A 297 19.61 -24.90 -1.05
CA GLU A 297 20.42 -26.01 -1.55
C GLU A 297 19.54 -27.27 -1.60
N LEU A 298 19.55 -27.94 -2.75
CA LEU A 298 18.74 -29.12 -3.02
C LEU A 298 19.12 -30.20 -1.99
N ASP A 299 18.25 -30.42 -1.00
CA ASP A 299 18.46 -31.26 0.21
C ASP A 299 19.24 -32.55 -0.11
N GLN A 300 20.57 -32.47 0.01
CA GLN A 300 21.51 -33.49 -0.46
C GLN A 300 21.56 -34.69 0.51
N THR A 301 20.91 -34.54 1.67
CA THR A 301 20.84 -35.55 2.73
C THR A 301 20.19 -36.87 2.29
N GLN A 302 19.35 -36.88 1.25
CA GLN A 302 18.81 -38.13 0.71
C GLN A 302 19.77 -38.84 -0.26
N ASN A 303 20.57 -38.11 -1.05
CA ASN A 303 21.61 -38.71 -1.89
C ASN A 303 22.74 -39.29 -1.04
N ASP A 304 23.12 -38.63 0.06
CA ASP A 304 24.12 -39.15 0.99
C ASP A 304 23.63 -40.42 1.71
N LYS A 305 22.34 -40.48 2.09
CA LYS A 305 21.72 -41.70 2.64
C LYS A 305 21.59 -42.85 1.63
N ILE A 306 21.62 -42.57 0.32
CA ILE A 306 21.70 -43.59 -0.73
C ILE A 306 23.11 -44.16 -0.79
N GLY A 307 24.14 -43.29 -0.71
CA GLY A 307 25.53 -43.70 -0.59
C GLY A 307 25.76 -44.59 0.64
N ASP A 308 25.22 -44.20 1.79
CA ASP A 308 25.36 -44.95 3.04
C ASP A 308 24.62 -46.29 3.01
N LEU A 309 23.39 -46.37 2.50
CA LEU A 309 22.69 -47.67 2.42
C LEU A 309 23.36 -48.63 1.43
N MET A 310 23.82 -48.14 0.27
CA MET A 310 24.56 -48.99 -0.68
C MET A 310 25.87 -49.47 -0.07
N LYS A 311 26.55 -48.61 0.69
CA LYS A 311 27.75 -48.95 1.44
C LYS A 311 27.47 -50.00 2.53
N ASP A 312 26.38 -49.86 3.29
CA ASP A 312 25.98 -50.83 4.31
C ASP A 312 25.63 -52.19 3.71
N GLN A 313 24.90 -52.21 2.58
CA GLN A 313 24.57 -53.46 1.88
C GLN A 313 25.80 -54.13 1.24
N LEU A 314 26.73 -53.35 0.70
CA LEU A 314 28.01 -53.86 0.19
C LEU A 314 28.91 -54.38 1.31
N SER A 315 28.95 -53.68 2.45
CA SER A 315 29.71 -54.10 3.64
C SER A 315 29.16 -55.41 4.20
N ALA A 316 27.84 -55.47 4.44
CA ALA A 316 27.17 -56.68 4.91
C ALA A 316 27.32 -57.85 3.93
N GLY A 317 27.23 -57.61 2.63
CA GLY A 317 27.49 -58.61 1.59
C GLY A 317 28.93 -59.12 1.60
N THR A 318 29.91 -58.23 1.83
CA THR A 318 31.33 -58.58 1.92
C THR A 318 31.65 -59.38 3.18
N GLU A 319 31.06 -59.02 4.32
CA GLU A 319 31.18 -59.76 5.58
C GLU A 319 30.58 -61.16 5.47
N LEU A 320 29.43 -61.30 4.81
CA LEU A 320 28.78 -62.60 4.58
C LEU A 320 29.63 -63.50 3.67
N ILE A 321 30.27 -62.94 2.64
CA ILE A 321 31.23 -63.66 1.78
C ILE A 321 32.47 -64.10 2.57
N LYS A 322 33.03 -63.22 3.41
CA LYS A 322 34.17 -63.56 4.28
C LYS A 322 33.83 -64.68 5.26
N ALA A 323 32.71 -64.57 5.97
CA ALA A 323 32.23 -65.59 6.89
C ALA A 323 31.99 -66.94 6.19
N SER A 324 31.44 -66.91 4.97
CA SER A 324 31.24 -68.11 4.15
C SER A 324 32.57 -68.76 3.74
N ALA A 325 33.57 -67.94 3.37
CA ALA A 325 34.90 -68.43 3.02
C ALA A 325 35.65 -69.05 4.22
N GLU A 326 35.48 -68.49 5.41
CA GLU A 326 36.03 -69.03 6.66
C GLU A 326 35.36 -70.35 7.05
N LEU A 327 34.04 -70.47 6.90
CA LEU A 327 33.30 -71.72 7.11
C LEU A 327 33.74 -72.84 6.16
N VAL A 328 34.00 -72.51 4.89
CA VAL A 328 34.50 -73.47 3.90
C VAL A 328 35.93 -73.92 4.22
N LYS A 329 36.79 -73.01 4.67
CA LYS A 329 38.15 -73.35 5.13
C LYS A 329 38.14 -74.23 6.38
N ALA A 330 37.30 -73.91 7.37
CA ALA A 330 37.17 -74.68 8.61
C ALA A 330 36.64 -76.11 8.38
N LYS A 331 35.76 -76.31 7.39
CA LYS A 331 35.26 -77.63 6.99
C LYS A 331 36.30 -78.45 6.21
N GLY A 332 37.14 -77.80 5.40
CA GLY A 332 38.25 -78.44 4.69
C GLY A 332 39.30 -79.04 5.64
N SER A 333 39.54 -78.41 6.80
CA SER A 333 40.48 -78.90 7.82
C SER A 333 39.99 -80.08 8.66
N THR A 334 38.69 -80.37 8.69
CA THR A 334 38.12 -81.48 9.50
C THR A 334 38.04 -82.83 8.77
N THR A 335 38.26 -82.88 7.46
CA THR A 335 38.28 -84.14 6.66
C THR A 335 39.69 -84.73 6.46
N SER A 336 40.70 -84.12 7.08
CA SER A 336 42.09 -84.59 7.10
C SER A 336 42.51 -84.87 8.55
N SER A 337 41.95 -85.90 9.16
CA SER A 337 42.44 -86.51 10.40
C SER A 337 42.17 -88.01 10.38
#